data_AF-A0A972ZYT0-F1
#
_entry.id   AF-A0A972ZYT0-F1
#
_cell.length_a   1.000
_cell.length_b   1.000
_cell.length_c   1.000
_cell.angle_alpha   90.00
_cell.angle_beta   90.00
_cell.angle_gamma   90.00
#
_symmetry.space_group_name_H-M   'P 1'
#
loop_
_entity.id
_entity.type
_entity.pdbx_description
1 polymer ?
#
loop_
_entity_poly.entity_id
_entity_poly.type
_entity_poly.pdbx_seq_one_letter_code
_entity_poly.pdbx_strand_id
1 'polypeptide(L)'
;MKRVFIVSLILAFLVLPCTAQQEPSPDGRLPLRILYAGMPGTARQKDFVSFLGKHFVAVKAVDVKTFTEAQAKDSDVVILDKDGIQWGNRGGNPLRDLKLPETYSRATLALGTPGAFLLDRMGLKPGYR
;
A
#
# COMPACT_ATOMS: atom_id res chain seq x y z
N MET A 1 35.84 -52.16 -17.18
CA MET A 1 34.61 -51.34 -17.19
C MET A 1 34.63 -50.45 -15.95
N LYS A 2 34.53 -49.12 -16.17
CA LYS A 2 34.86 -48.06 -15.21
C LYS A 2 33.70 -47.84 -14.22
N ARG A 3 33.97 -47.87 -12.92
CA ARG A 3 33.02 -47.47 -11.86
C ARG A 3 33.18 -45.96 -11.63
N VAL A 4 32.15 -45.20 -11.97
CA VAL A 4 32.10 -43.74 -11.78
C VAL A 4 31.68 -43.47 -10.34
N PHE A 5 32.55 -42.85 -9.55
CA PHE A 5 32.22 -42.29 -8.24
C PHE A 5 31.44 -40.99 -8.46
N ILE A 6 30.15 -41.00 -8.11
CA ILE A 6 29.32 -39.80 -8.08
C ILE A 6 29.60 -39.08 -6.76
N VAL A 7 30.33 -37.97 -6.83
CA VAL A 7 30.56 -37.06 -5.71
C VAL A 7 29.23 -36.34 -5.43
N SER A 8 28.62 -36.63 -4.28
CA SER A 8 27.52 -35.86 -3.72
C SER A 8 28.04 -34.50 -3.26
N LEU A 9 27.79 -33.46 -4.06
CA LEU A 9 28.04 -32.07 -3.67
C LEU A 9 26.82 -31.57 -2.90
N ILE A 10 26.89 -31.63 -1.56
CA ILE A 10 25.91 -31.02 -0.66
C ILE A 10 26.05 -29.50 -0.80
N LEU A 11 25.16 -28.91 -1.59
CA LEU A 11 25.03 -27.46 -1.70
C LEU A 11 24.28 -26.96 -0.47
N ALA A 12 25.02 -26.66 0.60
CA ALA A 12 24.51 -25.95 1.76
C ALA A 12 24.17 -24.50 1.33
N PHE A 13 22.93 -24.29 0.88
CA PHE A 13 22.35 -22.95 0.77
C PHE A 13 22.28 -22.36 2.17
N LEU A 14 23.28 -21.54 2.53
CA LEU A 14 23.19 -20.59 3.63
C LEU A 14 21.99 -19.68 3.34
N VAL A 15 20.88 -19.95 4.01
CA VAL A 15 19.76 -19.02 4.14
C VAL A 15 20.28 -17.89 5.02
N LEU A 16 20.88 -16.87 4.40
CA LEU A 16 21.13 -15.59 5.05
C LEU A 16 19.77 -14.96 5.33
N PRO A 17 19.34 -14.79 6.59
CA PRO A 17 18.21 -13.93 6.88
C PRO A 17 18.60 -12.52 6.46
N CYS A 18 18.05 -12.06 5.34
CA CYS A 18 18.10 -10.67 4.92
C CYS A 18 17.21 -9.85 5.85
N THR A 19 17.60 -9.68 7.10
CA THR A 19 17.07 -8.64 7.96
C THR A 19 17.75 -7.35 7.52
N ALA A 20 17.22 -6.70 6.49
CA ALA A 20 17.54 -5.32 6.20
C ALA A 20 17.08 -4.48 7.39
N GLN A 21 17.99 -4.25 8.33
CA GLN A 21 17.73 -3.45 9.52
C GLN A 21 17.67 -2.00 9.05
N GLN A 22 16.46 -1.52 8.80
CA GLN A 22 16.21 -0.16 8.32
C GLN A 22 16.66 0.80 9.43
N GLU A 23 17.76 1.52 9.20
CA GLU A 23 18.30 2.45 10.19
C GLU A 23 17.22 3.48 10.54
N PRO A 24 16.95 3.69 11.85
CA PRO A 24 15.97 4.69 12.27
C PRO A 24 16.40 6.07 11.77
N SER A 25 15.44 6.89 11.34
CA SER A 25 15.79 8.25 10.90
C SER A 25 16.36 9.05 12.07
N PRO A 26 17.15 10.12 11.81
CA PRO A 26 17.79 10.92 12.86
C PRO A 26 16.84 11.49 13.92
N ASP A 27 15.55 11.58 13.59
CA ASP A 27 14.46 12.09 14.43
C ASP A 27 13.52 10.99 14.96
N GLY A 28 13.91 9.72 14.85
CA GLY A 28 13.14 8.57 15.38
C GLY A 28 11.89 8.21 14.57
N ARG A 29 11.70 8.83 13.41
CA ARG A 29 10.63 8.48 12.45
C ARG A 29 11.04 7.26 11.62
N LEU A 30 10.05 6.61 11.04
CA LEU A 30 10.25 5.53 10.08
C LEU A 30 10.65 6.13 8.74
N PRO A 31 11.74 5.68 8.08
CA PRO A 31 12.17 6.21 6.81
C PRO A 31 11.34 5.62 5.66
N LEU A 32 10.05 5.92 5.68
CA LEU A 32 9.07 5.62 4.64
C LEU A 32 8.37 6.90 4.19
N ARG A 33 8.09 6.99 2.90
CA ARG A 33 7.36 8.07 2.26
C ARG A 33 5.95 7.61 1.97
N ILE A 34 4.97 8.22 2.62
CA ILE A 34 3.57 7.84 2.52
C ILE A 34 2.84 8.78 1.56
N LEU A 35 2.10 8.22 0.61
CA LEU A 35 1.08 8.95 -0.14
C LEU A 35 -0.30 8.60 0.43
N TYR A 36 -0.93 9.55 1.10
CA TYR A 36 -2.30 9.43 1.60
C TYR A 36 -3.28 10.04 0.58
N ALA A 37 -4.01 9.19 -0.14
CA ALA A 37 -5.08 9.59 -1.03
C ALA A 37 -6.40 9.59 -0.24
N GLY A 38 -6.85 10.78 0.14
CA GLY A 38 -8.01 11.01 1.00
C GLY A 38 -9.05 11.94 0.39
N MET A 39 -10.01 12.38 1.21
CA MET A 39 -11.02 13.38 0.82
C MET A 39 -10.60 14.80 1.25
N PRO A 40 -10.22 15.69 0.31
CA PRO A 40 -9.69 17.02 0.64
C PRO A 40 -10.58 17.84 1.57
N GLY A 41 -9.95 18.52 2.53
CA GLY A 41 -10.63 19.44 3.45
C GLY A 41 -11.39 18.78 4.61
N THR A 42 -11.55 17.46 4.61
CA THR A 42 -12.26 16.73 5.67
C THR A 42 -11.44 16.65 6.97
N ALA A 43 -12.14 16.55 8.12
CA ALA A 43 -11.50 16.33 9.42
C ALA A 43 -10.69 15.03 9.42
N ARG A 44 -11.26 13.94 8.87
CA ARG A 44 -10.59 12.64 8.73
C ARG A 44 -9.24 12.73 8.03
N GLN A 45 -9.17 13.38 6.86
CA GLN A 45 -7.87 13.55 6.17
C GLN A 45 -6.87 14.32 7.04
N LYS A 46 -7.29 15.42 7.68
CA LYS A 46 -6.41 16.22 8.53
C LYS A 46 -5.85 15.38 9.69
N ASP A 47 -6.71 14.61 10.34
CA ASP A 47 -6.33 13.76 11.48
C ASP A 47 -5.34 12.67 11.07
N PHE A 48 -5.62 11.94 9.98
CA PHE A 48 -4.73 10.90 9.47
C PHE A 48 -3.39 11.48 9.00
N VAL A 49 -3.38 12.56 8.22
CA VAL A 49 -2.13 13.17 7.75
C VAL A 49 -1.30 13.68 8.93
N SER A 50 -1.94 14.29 9.94
CA SER A 50 -1.27 14.71 11.17
C SER A 50 -0.67 13.53 11.94
N PHE A 51 -1.43 12.45 12.11
CA PHE A 51 -0.96 11.24 12.77
C PHE A 51 0.23 10.61 12.03
N LEU A 52 0.11 10.39 10.71
CA LEU A 52 1.16 9.80 9.89
C LEU A 52 2.42 10.69 9.89
N GLY A 53 2.27 12.02 9.85
CA GLY A 53 3.40 12.95 9.84
C GLY A 53 4.28 12.88 11.09
N LYS A 54 3.74 12.40 12.22
CA LYS A 54 4.52 12.15 13.45
C LYS A 54 5.43 10.93 13.37
N HIS A 55 5.10 9.97 12.50
CA HIS A 55 5.74 8.66 12.48
C HIS A 55 6.58 8.41 11.23
N PHE A 56 6.36 9.13 10.13
CA PHE A 56 7.02 8.88 8.86
C PHE A 56 7.82 10.10 8.40
N VAL A 57 8.96 9.87 7.75
CA VAL A 57 9.84 10.95 7.26
C VAL A 57 9.13 11.86 6.26
N ALA A 58 8.20 11.33 5.46
CA ALA A 58 7.40 12.13 4.54
C ALA A 58 5.96 11.61 4.43
N VAL A 59 5.02 12.55 4.40
CA VAL A 59 3.61 12.27 4.12
C VAL A 59 3.11 13.31 3.13
N LYS A 60 2.62 12.86 1.98
CA LYS A 60 1.94 13.69 0.99
C LYS A 60 0.47 13.30 0.94
N ALA A 61 -0.41 14.30 0.85
CA ALA A 61 -1.83 14.06 0.69
C ALA A 61 -2.31 14.44 -0.71
N VAL A 62 -3.19 13.64 -1.31
CA VAL A 62 -3.84 13.89 -2.60
C VAL A 62 -5.33 13.58 -2.51
N ASP A 63 -6.10 14.03 -3.50
CA ASP A 63 -7.51 13.66 -3.63
C ASP A 63 -7.62 12.22 -4.18
N VAL A 64 -8.27 11.35 -3.42
CA VAL A 64 -8.55 9.97 -3.78
C VAL A 64 -9.37 9.83 -5.06
N LYS A 65 -10.19 10.82 -5.42
CA LYS A 65 -11.01 10.79 -6.65
C LYS A 65 -10.20 11.02 -7.91
N THR A 66 -9.07 11.72 -7.81
CA THR A 66 -8.19 12.02 -8.95
C THR A 66 -6.86 11.27 -8.86
N PHE A 67 -6.84 10.22 -8.02
CA PHE A 67 -5.64 9.41 -7.82
C PHE A 67 -5.18 8.78 -9.14
N THR A 68 -3.88 8.88 -9.40
CA THR A 68 -3.20 8.16 -10.48
C THR A 68 -1.92 7.52 -9.98
N GLU A 69 -1.47 6.45 -10.63
CA GLU A 69 -0.18 5.81 -10.31
C GLU A 69 1.01 6.79 -10.36
N ALA A 70 0.98 7.75 -11.29
CA ALA A 70 2.04 8.75 -11.42
C ALA A 70 2.24 9.58 -10.14
N GLN A 71 1.18 9.84 -9.37
CA GLN A 71 1.28 10.56 -8.09
C GLN A 71 1.99 9.74 -7.01
N ALA A 72 2.00 8.40 -7.14
CA ALA A 72 2.62 7.46 -6.21
C ALA A 72 4.08 7.11 -6.55
N LYS A 73 4.66 7.72 -7.59
CA LYS A 73 6.02 7.42 -8.08
C LYS A 73 7.08 7.54 -6.98
N ASP A 74 6.99 8.57 -6.15
CA ASP A 74 7.98 8.90 -5.11
C ASP A 74 7.52 8.50 -3.70
N SER A 75 6.52 7.61 -3.61
CA SER A 75 6.06 7.05 -2.33
C SER A 75 6.41 5.58 -2.24
N ASP A 76 6.72 5.13 -1.03
CA ASP A 76 6.99 3.73 -0.72
C ASP A 76 5.68 2.99 -0.43
N VAL A 77 4.71 3.67 0.18
CA VAL A 77 3.39 3.14 0.52
C VAL A 77 2.30 4.13 0.11
N VAL A 78 1.23 3.61 -0.48
CA VAL A 78 0.00 4.35 -0.79
C VAL A 78 -1.11 3.95 0.18
N ILE A 79 -1.82 4.92 0.72
CA ILE A 79 -3.03 4.71 1.50
C ILE A 79 -4.21 5.29 0.72
N LEU A 80 -5.15 4.44 0.34
CA LEU A 80 -6.41 4.84 -0.29
C LEU A 80 -7.49 4.88 0.78
N ASP A 81 -7.94 6.08 1.15
CA ASP A 81 -8.95 6.29 2.18
C ASP A 81 -10.11 7.11 1.63
N LYS A 82 -11.30 6.54 1.69
CA LYS A 82 -12.53 7.29 1.44
C LYS A 82 -13.57 6.88 2.46
N ASP A 83 -14.24 7.88 3.05
CA ASP A 83 -15.33 7.59 3.97
C ASP A 83 -16.44 6.80 3.26
N GLY A 84 -17.04 5.87 4.00
CA GLY A 84 -18.14 5.05 3.53
C GLY A 84 -19.52 5.70 3.68
N ILE A 85 -19.66 7.00 3.99
CA ILE A 85 -20.93 7.58 4.45
C ILE A 85 -21.79 8.09 3.28
N GLN A 86 -21.92 7.33 2.19
CA GLN A 86 -22.87 7.68 1.12
C GLN A 86 -23.60 6.48 0.49
N TRP A 87 -23.81 5.39 1.22
CA TRP A 87 -24.62 4.28 0.70
C TRP A 87 -26.12 4.63 0.65
N GLY A 88 -26.72 4.58 -0.55
CA GLY A 88 -28.16 4.71 -0.77
C GLY A 88 -28.56 5.63 -1.94
N ASN A 89 -29.83 6.03 -2.00
CA ASN A 89 -30.44 6.90 -3.03
C ASN A 89 -29.83 8.32 -3.16
N ARG A 90 -28.71 8.60 -2.48
CA ARG A 90 -27.96 9.87 -2.52
C ARG A 90 -26.61 9.78 -3.24
N GLY A 91 -26.34 8.68 -3.96
CA GLY A 91 -25.25 8.65 -4.96
C GLY A 91 -23.84 8.56 -4.40
N GLY A 92 -23.61 7.76 -3.36
CA GLY A 92 -22.24 7.44 -2.96
C GLY A 92 -21.51 6.65 -4.03
N ASN A 93 -20.38 7.19 -4.48
CA ASN A 93 -19.45 6.52 -5.38
C ASN A 93 -18.29 5.95 -4.57
N PRO A 94 -18.30 4.68 -4.10
CA PRO A 94 -17.28 4.13 -3.20
C PRO A 94 -15.95 3.81 -3.93
N LEU A 95 -15.40 4.83 -4.60
CA LEU A 95 -14.27 4.74 -5.53
C LEU A 95 -14.56 3.82 -6.72
N ARG A 96 -15.80 3.74 -7.21
CA ARG A 96 -16.20 2.90 -8.36
C ARG A 96 -15.33 3.15 -9.58
N ASP A 97 -14.96 4.41 -9.80
CA ASP A 97 -14.21 4.84 -10.97
C ASP A 97 -12.69 4.71 -10.80
N LEU A 98 -12.22 4.42 -9.58
CA LEU A 98 -10.80 4.20 -9.34
C LEU A 98 -10.40 2.85 -9.96
N LYS A 99 -9.54 2.91 -10.98
CA LYS A 99 -8.93 1.74 -11.61
C LYS A 99 -7.43 1.88 -11.52
N LEU A 100 -6.80 0.86 -10.95
CA LEU A 100 -5.34 0.72 -10.97
C LEU A 100 -4.97 -0.07 -12.23
N PRO A 101 -3.90 0.30 -12.96
CA PRO A 101 -3.43 -0.49 -14.09
C PRO A 101 -2.95 -1.86 -13.60
N GLU A 102 -2.98 -2.87 -14.48
CA GLU A 102 -2.48 -4.22 -14.16
C GLU A 102 -1.00 -4.23 -13.77
N THR A 103 -0.24 -3.23 -14.23
CA THR A 103 1.18 -3.02 -13.92
C THR A 103 1.41 -2.34 -12.58
N TYR A 104 0.36 -1.93 -11.87
CA TYR A 104 0.48 -1.24 -10.60
C TYR A 104 1.12 -2.13 -9.54
N SER A 105 2.21 -1.65 -8.95
CA SER A 105 3.07 -2.45 -8.06
C SER A 105 3.38 -1.79 -6.72
N ARG A 106 2.79 -0.62 -6.43
CA ARG A 106 3.04 0.08 -5.16
C ARG A 106 2.35 -0.62 -4.00
N ALA A 107 3.06 -0.77 -2.88
CA ALA A 107 2.47 -1.28 -1.64
C ALA A 107 1.29 -0.38 -1.24
N THR A 108 0.10 -0.96 -1.14
CA THR A 108 -1.14 -0.19 -1.00
C THR A 108 -2.01 -0.72 0.12
N LEU A 109 -2.38 0.18 1.02
CA LEU A 109 -3.40 -0.02 2.04
C LEU A 109 -4.69 0.65 1.57
N ALA A 110 -5.77 -0.11 1.46
CA ALA A 110 -7.08 0.44 1.14
C ALA A 110 -7.95 0.40 2.41
N LEU A 111 -8.34 1.57 2.91
CA LEU A 111 -9.02 1.74 4.19
C LEU A 111 -10.54 1.85 4.02
N GLY A 112 -11.26 1.15 4.88
CA GLY A 112 -12.72 1.16 4.92
C GLY A 112 -13.37 0.45 3.73
N THR A 113 -14.64 0.79 3.48
CA THR A 113 -15.45 0.22 2.40
C THR A 113 -14.84 0.35 0.99
N PRO A 114 -14.16 1.45 0.62
CA PRO A 114 -13.51 1.52 -0.69
C PRO A 114 -12.44 0.45 -0.90
N GLY A 115 -11.77 -0.01 0.15
CA GLY A 115 -10.82 -1.12 0.07
C GLY A 115 -11.49 -2.43 -0.32
N ALA A 116 -12.66 -2.73 0.25
CA ALA A 116 -13.43 -3.91 -0.13
C ALA A 116 -13.77 -3.91 -1.63
N PHE A 117 -14.19 -2.76 -2.17
CA PHE A 117 -14.51 -2.63 -3.59
C PHE A 117 -13.30 -2.66 -4.52
N LEU A 118 -12.18 -2.07 -4.11
CA LEU A 118 -10.94 -2.14 -4.89
C LEU A 118 -10.48 -3.59 -4.99
N LEU A 119 -10.46 -4.32 -3.87
CA LEU A 119 -10.05 -5.72 -3.82
C LEU A 119 -10.97 -6.62 -4.67
N ASP A 120 -12.29 -6.45 -4.58
CA ASP A 120 -13.25 -7.21 -5.42
C ASP A 120 -13.01 -6.95 -6.93
N ARG A 121 -12.73 -5.70 -7.33
CA ARG A 121 -12.39 -5.36 -8.72
C ARG A 121 -11.07 -5.94 -9.21
N MET A 122 -10.10 -6.12 -8.31
CA MET A 122 -8.85 -6.81 -8.61
C MET A 122 -9.02 -8.34 -8.64
N GLY A 123 -10.24 -8.86 -8.45
CA GLY A 123 -10.51 -10.29 -8.38
C GLY A 123 -9.99 -10.95 -7.09
N LEU A 124 -9.63 -10.14 -6.08
CA LEU A 124 -9.20 -10.62 -4.77
C LEU A 124 -10.43 -10.86 -3.89
N LYS A 125 -10.32 -11.78 -2.94
CA LYS A 125 -11.41 -12.08 -2.00
C LYS A 125 -11.24 -11.25 -0.72
N PRO A 126 -11.96 -10.13 -0.53
CA PRO A 126 -11.83 -9.32 0.69
C PRO A 126 -12.47 -9.95 1.94
N GLY A 127 -13.07 -11.14 1.83
CA GLY A 127 -13.86 -11.76 2.91
C GLY A 127 -15.21 -11.09 3.18
N TYR A 128 -15.57 -10.09 2.36
CA TYR A 128 -16.85 -9.38 2.36
C TYR A 128 -17.73 -9.95 1.24
N ARG A 129 -18.47 -11.04 1.51
CA ARG A 129 -19.57 -11.54 0.66
C ARG A 129 -20.61 -12.22 1.52
#